data_AF-A0A3N2R5G1-F1
#
_entry.id   AF-A0A3N2R5G1-F1
#
_cell.length_a   1.000
_cell.length_b   1.000
_cell.length_c   1.000
_cell.angle_alpha   90.00
_cell.angle_beta   90.00
_cell.angle_gamma   90.00
#
_symmetry.space_group_name_H-M   'P 1'
#
loop_
_entity.id
_entity.type
_entity.pdbx_description
1 polymer ?
#
loop_
_entity_poly.entity_id
_entity_poly.type
_entity_poly.pdbx_seq_one_letter_code
_entity_poly.pdbx_strand_id
1 'polypeptide(L)' 'MRLAILIATLTAGPALAHPGHLAEVAGHGHWIAGAAIGLAVLVGLWSKARERGAASDEPEEGAEDDAEPEEARA' A
#
# COMPACT_ATOMS: atom_id res chain seq x y z
N MET A 1 -31.68 -15.65 -44.99
CA MET A 1 -31.09 -14.74 -43.97
C MET A 1 -30.88 -15.41 -42.62
N ARG A 2 -31.88 -16.06 -42.01
CA ARG A 2 -31.75 -16.73 -40.69
C ARG A 2 -30.63 -17.78 -40.62
N LEU A 3 -30.49 -18.61 -41.66
CA LEU A 3 -29.43 -19.62 -41.75
C LEU A 3 -28.02 -19.01 -41.81
N ALA A 4 -27.86 -17.91 -42.55
CA ALA A 4 -26.57 -17.22 -42.67
C ALA A 4 -26.15 -16.57 -41.34
N ILE A 5 -27.10 -16.05 -40.57
CA ILE A 5 -26.86 -15.50 -39.23
C ILE A 5 -26.41 -16.61 -38.28
N LEU A 6 -27.10 -17.76 -38.28
CA LEU A 6 -26.71 -18.91 -37.49
C LEU A 6 -25.28 -19.35 -37.80
N ILE A 7 -24.96 -19.56 -39.09
CA ILE A 7 -23.61 -19.97 -39.49
C ILE A 7 -22.56 -18.95 -39.03
N ALA A 8 -22.80 -17.65 -39.25
CA ALA A 8 -21.87 -16.59 -38.83
C ALA A 8 -21.62 -16.59 -37.31
N THR A 9 -22.65 -16.84 -36.51
CA THR A 9 -22.52 -16.91 -35.04
C THR A 9 -21.80 -18.17 -34.56
N LEU A 10 -22.01 -19.32 -35.21
CA LEU A 10 -21.31 -20.56 -34.85
C LEU A 10 -19.84 -20.56 -35.28
N THR A 11 -19.48 -19.77 -36.30
CA THR A 11 -18.10 -19.63 -36.79
C THR A 11 -17.36 -18.42 -36.22
N ALA A 12 -18.01 -17.62 -35.36
CA ALA A 12 -17.38 -16.48 -34.70
C ALA A 12 -16.41 -17.00 -33.62
N GLY A 13 -15.15 -17.20 -34.00
CA GLY A 13 -14.07 -17.51 -33.06
C GLY A 13 -13.68 -16.30 -32.20
N PRO A 14 -12.94 -16.51 -31.10
CA PRO A 14 -12.43 -15.42 -30.29
C PRO A 14 -11.60 -14.48 -31.16
N ALA A 15 -11.97 -13.20 -31.19
CA ALA A 15 -11.11 -12.18 -31.76
C ALA A 15 -9.85 -12.12 -30.89
N LEU A 16 -8.74 -12.64 -31.41
CA LEU A 16 -7.41 -12.51 -30.83
C LEU A 16 -6.97 -11.04 -30.92
N ALA A 17 -7.65 -10.16 -30.17
CA ALA A 17 -7.10 -8.86 -29.83
C ALA A 17 -5.77 -9.14 -29.13
N HIS A 18 -4.67 -8.64 -29.68
CA HIS A 18 -3.37 -8.82 -29.06
C HIS A 18 -3.48 -8.41 -27.58
N PRO A 19 -2.96 -9.21 -26.63
CA PRO A 19 -3.01 -8.88 -25.21
C PRO A 19 -2.32 -7.53 -24.88
N GLY A 20 -1.55 -6.97 -25.84
CA GLY A 20 -0.98 -5.63 -25.76
C GLY A 20 -1.99 -4.52 -25.45
N HIS A 21 -3.23 -4.58 -25.93
CA HIS A 21 -4.23 -3.53 -25.61
C HIS A 21 -4.77 -3.63 -24.18
N LEU A 22 -4.79 -4.82 -23.57
CA LEU A 22 -5.13 -4.97 -22.15
C LEU A 22 -3.96 -4.57 -21.25
N ALA A 23 -2.71 -4.76 -21.72
CA ALA A 23 -1.51 -4.31 -21.03
C ALA A 23 -1.40 -2.78 -20.97
N GLU A 24 -1.90 -2.05 -21.98
CA GLU A 24 -2.04 -0.59 -21.92
C GLU A 24 -3.05 -0.14 -20.85
N VAL A 25 -4.17 -0.86 -20.68
CA VAL A 25 -5.21 -0.52 -19.69
C VAL A 25 -4.77 -0.86 -18.26
N ALA A 26 -4.04 -1.95 -18.06
CA ALA A 26 -3.39 -2.30 -16.79
C ALA A 26 -2.03 -1.59 -16.63
N GLY A 27 -1.94 -0.35 -17.11
CA GLY A 27 -0.70 0.41 -17.25
C GLY A 27 0.12 0.51 -15.96
N HIS A 28 1.44 0.71 -16.16
CA HIS A 28 2.52 0.79 -15.18
C HIS A 28 2.18 1.46 -13.83
N GLY A 29 1.25 2.42 -13.80
CA GLY A 29 0.78 3.08 -12.59
C GLY A 29 0.21 2.14 -11.51
N HIS A 30 -0.45 1.03 -11.87
CA HIS A 30 -1.00 0.09 -10.87
C HIS A 30 0.09 -0.67 -10.13
N TRP A 31 1.11 -1.16 -10.84
CA TRP A 31 2.25 -1.83 -10.22
C TRP A 31 3.13 -0.86 -9.43
N ILE A 32 3.31 0.37 -9.92
CA ILE A 32 4.01 1.43 -9.17
C ILE A 32 3.24 1.79 -7.89
N ALA A 33 1.92 1.93 -7.97
CA ALA A 33 1.09 2.16 -6.79
C ALA A 33 1.19 1.01 -5.78
N GLY A 34 1.11 -0.24 -6.25
CA GLY A 34 1.33 -1.42 -5.41
C GLY A 34 2.72 -1.44 -4.76
N ALA A 35 3.77 -1.12 -5.53
CA ALA A 35 5.14 -1.03 -5.03
C ALA A 35 5.31 0.09 -3.98
N ALA A 36 4.72 1.27 -4.22
CA ALA A 36 4.78 2.40 -3.29
C ALA A 36 4.08 2.09 -1.96
N ILE A 37 2.90 1.44 -2.00
CA ILE A 37 2.19 1.00 -0.79
C ILE A 37 3.03 -0.03 -0.03
N GLY A 38 3.57 -1.03 -0.74
CA GLY A 38 4.44 -2.04 -0.13
C GLY A 38 5.66 -1.44 0.57
N LEU A 39 6.30 -0.45 -0.06
CA LEU A 39 7.45 0.27 0.51
C LEU A 39 7.05 1.06 1.77
N ALA A 40 5.93 1.78 1.75
CA ALA A 40 5.45 2.53 2.90
C ALA A 40 5.19 1.63 4.13
N VAL A 41 4.60 0.45 3.91
CA VAL A 41 4.39 -0.55 4.98
C VAL A 41 5.73 -1.06 5.50
N LEU A 42 6.68 -1.39 4.63
CA LEU A 42 8.02 -1.86 5.03
C LEU A 42 8.74 -0.84 5.89
N VAL A 43 8.75 0.43 5.49
CA VAL A 43 9.38 1.51 6.25
C VAL A 43 8.70 1.70 7.60
N GLY A 44 7.36 1.69 7.66
CA GLY A 44 6.63 1.82 8.92
C GLY A 44 6.92 0.67 9.89
N LEU A 45 7.00 -0.57 9.40
CA LEU A 45 7.36 -1.73 10.21
C LEU A 45 8.83 -1.69 10.66
N TRP A 46 9.73 -1.24 9.79
CA TRP A 46 11.16 -1.13 10.09
C TRP A 46 11.46 -0.09 11.17
N SER A 47 10.82 1.08 11.12
CA SER A 47 10.94 2.11 12.16
C SER A 47 10.49 1.58 13.53
N LYS A 48 9.34 0.91 13.59
CA LYS A 48 8.83 0.30 14.83
C LYS A 48 9.73 -0.82 15.35
N ALA A 49 10.29 -1.64 14.45
CA ALA A 49 11.23 -2.68 14.84
C ALA A 49 12.54 -2.11 15.39
N ARG A 50 13.03 -1.00 14.82
CA ARG A 50 14.22 -0.29 15.28
C ARG A 50 14.04 0.34 16.66
N GLU A 51 12.88 0.95 16.95
CA GLU A 51 12.56 1.46 18.28
C GLU A 51 12.58 0.35 19.34
N ARG A 52 12.06 -0.85 19.01
CA ARG A 52 12.10 -2.01 19.91
C ARG A 52 13.49 -2.63 20.05
N GLY A 53 14.35 -2.49 19.06
CA GLY A 53 15.75 -2.91 19.13
C GLY A 53 16.65 -1.93 19.89
N ALA A 54 16.31 -0.64 19.86
CA ALA A 54 17.01 0.42 20.59
C ALA A 54 16.58 0.53 22.06
N ALA A 55 15.37 0.07 22.42
CA ALA A 55 14.88 0.02 23.81
C ALA A 55 15.58 -1.02 24.72
N SER A 56 16.65 -1.66 24.25
CA SER A 56 17.44 -2.63 25.04
C SER A 56 18.76 -2.06 25.55
N ASP A 57 19.08 -0.77 25.33
CA ASP A 57 20.38 -0.22 25.73
C ASP A 57 20.37 1.28 26.13
N GLU A 58 19.47 1.72 27.01
CA GLU A 58 19.70 2.98 27.75
C GLU A 58 19.04 2.94 29.16
N PRO A 59 19.73 3.47 30.19
CA PRO A 59 19.34 3.37 31.60
C PRO A 59 18.20 4.35 31.95
N GLU A 60 17.41 4.01 32.99
CA GLU A 60 16.45 4.91 33.62
C GLU A 60 17.16 6.19 34.11
N GLU A 61 17.09 7.28 33.34
CA GLU A 61 17.32 8.62 33.87
C GLU A 61 16.02 9.13 34.51
N GLY A 62 16.08 9.26 35.83
CA GLY A 62 15.01 9.76 36.66
C GLY A 62 14.58 11.16 36.25
N ALA A 63 13.30 11.30 35.95
CA ALA A 63 12.61 12.59 35.93
C ALA A 63 12.25 12.97 37.38
N GLU A 64 13.26 13.38 38.15
CA GLU A 64 13.07 14.31 39.27
C GLU A 64 13.35 15.71 38.72
N ASP A 65 12.30 16.38 38.23
CA ASP A 65 12.30 17.83 38.07
C ASP A 65 10.88 18.37 38.32
N ASP A 66 10.71 18.75 39.59
CA ASP A 66 10.09 20.01 40.01
C ASP A 66 8.61 20.27 39.66
N ALA A 67 7.73 19.67 40.47
CA ALA A 67 6.41 20.24 40.73
C ALA A 67 6.49 21.14 41.98
N GLU A 68 7.01 22.37 41.84
CA GLU A 68 6.83 23.39 42.88
C GLU A 68 5.34 23.79 42.98
N PRO A 69 4.77 23.84 44.20
CA PRO A 69 3.41 24.32 44.45
C PRO A 69 3.43 25.80 44.83
N GLU A 70 2.61 26.65 44.20
CA GLU A 70 1.88 27.78 44.82
C GLU A 70 1.36 28.80 43.79
N GLU A 71 0.30 29.51 44.20
CA GLU A 71 -0.32 30.69 43.59
C GLU A 71 -1.34 30.42 42.45
N ALA A 72 -2.64 30.77 42.53
CA ALA A 72 -3.29 31.77 43.34
C ALA A 72 -4.76 31.39 43.62
N ARG A 73 -5.11 31.40 44.92
CA ARG A 73 -6.45 31.76 45.37
C ARG A 73 -6.57 33.29 45.28
N ALA A 74 -7.53 33.80 44.53
CA ALA A 74 -8.17 35.11 44.73
C ALA A 74 -9.55 35.10 44.07
#